data_AF-A0AAJ1PRU2-F1
#
_entry.id   AF-A0AAJ1PRU2-F1
#
_cell.length_a   1.000
_cell.length_b   1.000
_cell.length_c   1.000
_cell.angle_alpha   90.00
_cell.angle_beta   90.00
_cell.angle_gamma   90.00
#
_symmetry.space_group_name_H-M   'P 1'
#
loop_
_entity.id
_entity.type
_entity.pdbx_description
1 polymer ?
#
loop_
_entity_poly.entity_id
_entity_poly.type
_entity_poly.pdbx_seq_one_letter_code
_entity_poly.pdbx_strand_id
1 'polypeptide(L)'
;MIKIDETELKDYLSKIFNSDIQIKNIEKLGEGFHGVGFLIDTINKKGKERRYFLKTLHEKGFGHEYPADRANVIIRALMDSNLLPNHVKVLDAGSVQQNDSLLSLGKPKEFFIIMEEGKGEEYWVDLDNIMKNEKLNKEDEDKIKIIADYLSSIHSVKYDGDNSEYLYKRVVRDFVGHGELTMGVIDTFPDRLDFVKSEELVEIVKKMVEWWGKIKNKHHRLTVIHGDFYPGNIWFDDKKLVVLDRSRFRYGDPADDTTCFTMNLINYSVMSYGEFKDPFKKLLELFFSRYFNKRNDPEMFEVSPLFYAFRALVCIHPLFYNSEWLRKHGFNKERIQNLDESKRKIINFTKNILDEEKFDIKKINSYLMS
;
A
#
# COMPACT_ATOMS: atom_id res chain seq x y z
N MET A 1 -16.90 16.56 -7.09
CA MET A 1 -16.34 17.90 -6.72
C MET A 1 -16.94 18.33 -5.40
N ILE A 2 -16.11 18.74 -4.43
CA ILE A 2 -16.58 19.17 -3.11
C ILE A 2 -17.40 20.47 -3.28
N LYS A 3 -18.66 20.45 -2.84
CA LYS A 3 -19.50 21.64 -2.74
C LYS A 3 -19.23 22.26 -1.37
N ILE A 4 -18.99 23.57 -1.35
CA ILE A 4 -18.71 24.30 -0.11
C ILE A 4 -19.96 25.10 0.21
N ASP A 5 -20.61 24.74 1.32
CA ASP A 5 -21.78 25.45 1.81
C ASP A 5 -21.38 26.81 2.37
N GLU A 6 -22.16 27.86 2.03
CA GLU A 6 -21.86 29.23 2.44
C GLU A 6 -21.98 29.41 3.97
N THR A 7 -22.95 28.74 4.60
CA THR A 7 -23.15 28.80 6.05
C THR A 7 -21.98 28.16 6.77
N GLU A 8 -21.57 26.98 6.32
CA GLU A 8 -20.41 26.27 6.91
C GLU A 8 -19.11 27.05 6.70
N LEU A 9 -18.92 27.66 5.53
CA LEU A 9 -17.77 28.51 5.26
C LEU A 9 -17.76 29.75 6.17
N LYS A 10 -18.91 30.38 6.37
CA LYS A 10 -19.05 31.54 7.26
C LYS A 10 -18.68 31.17 8.71
N ASP A 11 -19.21 30.06 9.20
CA ASP A 11 -18.97 29.61 10.57
C ASP A 11 -17.50 29.22 10.78
N TYR A 12 -16.91 28.57 9.79
CA TYR A 12 -15.48 28.26 9.76
C TYR A 12 -14.60 29.50 9.80
N LEU A 13 -14.82 30.46 8.89
CA LEU A 13 -14.06 31.71 8.86
C LEU A 13 -14.22 32.49 10.17
N SER A 14 -15.42 32.49 10.74
CA SER A 14 -15.69 33.18 12.00
C SER A 14 -14.90 32.57 13.17
N LYS A 15 -14.80 31.23 13.21
CA LYS A 15 -14.01 30.50 14.20
C LYS A 15 -12.51 30.79 14.06
N ILE A 16 -11.93 30.64 12.87
CA ILE A 16 -10.47 30.79 12.67
C ILE A 16 -9.99 32.22 12.92
N PHE A 17 -10.82 33.23 12.66
CA PHE A 17 -10.47 34.63 12.88
C PHE A 17 -10.99 35.20 14.20
N ASN A 18 -11.69 34.39 15.01
CA ASN A 18 -12.34 34.80 16.25
C ASN A 18 -13.12 36.12 16.07
N SER A 19 -13.90 36.19 15.00
CA SER A 19 -14.65 37.40 14.60
C SER A 19 -15.92 36.98 13.90
N ASP A 20 -17.03 37.65 14.17
CA ASP A 20 -18.26 37.43 13.41
C ASP A 20 -18.10 37.99 11.98
N ILE A 21 -18.12 37.06 11.01
CA ILE A 21 -17.92 37.33 9.59
C ILE A 21 -19.21 37.04 8.84
N GLN A 22 -19.51 37.90 7.87
CA GLN A 22 -20.52 37.66 6.83
C GLN A 22 -19.82 37.48 5.48
N ILE A 23 -20.30 36.52 4.70
CA ILE A 23 -19.89 36.33 3.31
C ILE A 23 -20.73 37.25 2.44
N LYS A 24 -20.08 38.01 1.57
CA LYS A 24 -20.75 38.90 0.60
C LYS A 24 -20.88 38.24 -0.76
N ASN A 25 -19.86 37.49 -1.17
CA ASN A 25 -19.77 36.88 -2.49
C ASN A 25 -18.77 35.71 -2.47
N ILE A 26 -19.05 34.70 -3.28
CA ILE A 26 -18.14 33.59 -3.58
C ILE A 26 -18.04 33.48 -5.11
N GLU A 27 -16.90 33.86 -5.67
CA GLU A 27 -16.65 33.82 -7.10
C GLU A 27 -15.71 32.67 -7.45
N LYS A 28 -16.12 31.80 -8.39
CA LYS A 28 -15.23 30.80 -8.97
C LYS A 28 -14.32 31.46 -9.99
N LEU A 29 -13.02 31.51 -9.70
CA LEU A 29 -12.03 32.20 -10.55
C LEU A 29 -11.58 31.36 -11.76
N GLY A 30 -11.69 30.03 -11.67
CA GLY A 30 -11.34 29.12 -12.75
C GLY A 30 -10.94 27.73 -12.27
N GLU A 31 -10.69 26.84 -13.23
CA GLU A 31 -10.17 25.49 -13.00
C GLU A 31 -8.78 25.37 -13.64
N GLY A 32 -7.78 25.07 -12.82
CA GLY A 32 -6.45 24.71 -13.29
C GLY A 32 -6.28 23.19 -13.38
N PHE A 33 -5.09 22.74 -13.80
CA PHE A 33 -4.75 21.31 -13.88
C PHE A 33 -4.84 20.58 -12.53
N HIS A 34 -4.58 21.26 -11.41
CA HIS A 34 -4.55 20.64 -10.08
C HIS A 34 -5.86 20.80 -9.29
N GLY A 35 -6.73 21.74 -9.65
CA GLY A 35 -7.91 22.04 -8.84
C GLY A 35 -8.63 23.33 -9.18
N VAL A 36 -9.50 23.77 -8.27
CA VAL A 36 -10.41 24.91 -8.46
C VAL A 36 -10.09 26.00 -7.45
N GLY A 37 -10.12 27.26 -7.90
CA GLY A 37 -9.93 28.45 -7.06
C GLY A 37 -11.22 29.25 -6.89
N PHE A 38 -11.46 29.74 -5.67
CA PHE A 38 -12.57 30.60 -5.32
C PHE A 38 -12.06 31.87 -4.64
N LEU A 39 -12.65 33.02 -4.98
CA LEU A 39 -12.49 34.28 -4.26
C LEU A 39 -13.68 34.47 -3.33
N ILE A 40 -13.41 34.78 -2.07
CA ILE A 40 -14.43 34.98 -1.04
C ILE A 40 -14.33 36.42 -0.54
N ASP A 41 -15.37 37.20 -0.77
CA ASP A 41 -15.50 38.54 -0.22
C ASP A 41 -16.23 38.46 1.12
N THR A 42 -15.69 39.12 2.14
CA THR A 42 -16.23 39.09 3.50
C THR A 42 -16.30 40.47 4.13
N ILE A 43 -17.18 40.63 5.10
CA ILE A 43 -17.24 41.80 5.98
C ILE A 43 -17.43 41.35 7.42
N ASN A 44 -16.74 41.99 8.36
CA ASN A 44 -16.97 41.73 9.78
C ASN A 44 -17.93 42.74 10.41
N LYS A 45 -18.39 42.49 11.64
CA LYS A 45 -19.25 43.41 12.42
C LYS A 45 -18.74 44.85 12.57
N LYS A 46 -17.43 45.09 12.36
CA LYS A 46 -16.82 46.43 12.40
C LYS A 46 -16.83 47.13 11.03
N GLY A 47 -17.46 46.54 10.02
CA GLY A 47 -17.49 47.05 8.66
C GLY A 47 -16.19 46.84 7.87
N LYS A 48 -15.23 46.08 8.39
CA LYS A 48 -13.96 45.82 7.70
C LYS A 48 -14.14 44.73 6.66
N GLU A 49 -13.92 45.08 5.40
CA GLU A 49 -13.93 44.14 4.29
C GLU A 49 -12.59 43.44 4.09
N ARG A 50 -12.64 42.17 3.70
CA ARG A 50 -11.46 41.36 3.33
C ARG A 50 -11.82 40.38 2.23
N ARG A 51 -10.81 40.05 1.42
CA ARG A 51 -10.89 38.99 0.41
C ARG A 51 -9.99 37.83 0.78
N TYR A 52 -10.48 36.62 0.53
CA TYR A 52 -9.75 35.38 0.75
C TYR A 52 -9.77 34.51 -0.49
N PHE A 53 -8.71 33.74 -0.69
CA PHE A 53 -8.63 32.75 -1.75
C PHE A 53 -8.75 31.36 -1.15
N LEU A 54 -9.67 30.56 -1.69
CA LEU A 54 -9.89 29.18 -1.31
C LEU A 54 -9.56 28.28 -2.49
N LYS A 55 -8.77 27.24 -2.24
CA LYS A 55 -8.34 26.27 -3.26
C LYS A 55 -8.80 24.88 -2.89
N THR A 56 -9.41 24.17 -3.84
CA THR A 56 -9.68 22.73 -3.76
C THR A 56 -8.84 21.98 -4.79
N LEU A 57 -8.68 20.66 -4.64
CA LEU A 57 -7.92 19.81 -5.55
C LEU A 57 -8.84 18.84 -6.29
N HIS A 58 -8.53 18.57 -7.57
CA HIS A 58 -9.23 17.56 -8.36
C HIS A 58 -8.94 16.16 -7.85
N GLU A 59 -9.92 15.25 -8.01
CA GLU A 59 -9.81 13.84 -7.61
C GLU A 59 -9.26 12.93 -8.73
N LYS A 60 -8.69 13.51 -9.79
CA LYS A 60 -8.17 12.80 -10.96
C LYS A 60 -6.84 13.38 -11.41
N GLY A 61 -5.88 12.53 -11.72
CA GLY A 61 -4.57 12.89 -12.26
C GLY A 61 -3.55 13.25 -11.18
N PHE A 62 -2.28 13.26 -11.58
CA PHE A 62 -1.13 13.70 -10.78
C PHE A 62 -0.91 12.99 -9.43
N GLY A 63 -1.58 11.86 -9.18
CA GLY A 63 -1.50 11.19 -7.88
C GLY A 63 -2.40 11.85 -6.84
N HIS A 64 -3.53 12.45 -7.24
CA HIS A 64 -4.52 13.05 -6.32
C HIS A 64 -5.74 12.16 -6.09
N GLU A 65 -5.70 10.90 -6.52
CA GLU A 65 -6.90 10.05 -6.59
C GLU A 65 -7.45 9.73 -5.19
N TYR A 66 -6.59 9.53 -4.17
CA TYR A 66 -7.04 9.35 -2.80
C TYR A 66 -7.26 10.68 -2.07
N PRO A 67 -8.23 10.76 -1.13
CA PRO A 67 -8.34 11.88 -0.21
C PRO A 67 -7.05 12.18 0.55
N ALA A 68 -6.30 11.14 0.93
CA ALA A 68 -5.01 11.28 1.60
C ALA A 68 -3.95 11.96 0.74
N ASP A 69 -3.94 11.72 -0.58
CA ASP A 69 -3.02 12.40 -1.49
C ASP A 69 -3.30 13.91 -1.53
N ARG A 70 -4.58 14.28 -1.62
CA ARG A 70 -5.01 15.69 -1.60
C ARG A 70 -4.71 16.34 -0.24
N ALA A 71 -4.91 15.59 0.85
CA ALA A 71 -4.55 16.04 2.18
C ALA A 71 -3.05 16.30 2.31
N ASN A 72 -2.19 15.44 1.77
CA ASN A 72 -0.73 15.64 1.74
C ASN A 72 -0.36 16.99 1.11
N VAL A 73 -0.91 17.29 -0.08
CA VAL A 73 -0.65 18.56 -0.78
C VAL A 73 -1.09 19.77 0.06
N ILE A 74 -2.26 19.69 0.71
CA ILE A 74 -2.81 20.78 1.52
C ILE A 74 -2.03 20.96 2.84
N ILE A 75 -1.68 19.87 3.53
CA ILE A 75 -0.92 19.89 4.77
C ILE A 75 0.47 20.45 4.54
N ARG A 76 1.17 20.03 3.47
CA ARG A 76 2.46 20.60 3.10
C ARG A 76 2.36 22.10 2.83
N ALA A 77 1.32 22.53 2.11
CA ALA A 77 1.09 23.96 1.90
C ALA A 77 0.87 24.71 3.22
N LEU A 78 0.12 24.15 4.18
CA LEU A 78 -0.10 24.75 5.49
C LEU A 78 1.20 24.90 6.29
N MET A 79 2.04 23.87 6.30
CA MET A 79 3.27 23.82 7.10
C MET A 79 4.40 24.66 6.49
N ASP A 80 4.55 24.66 5.16
CA ASP A 80 5.74 25.18 4.50
C ASP A 80 5.57 26.59 3.91
N SER A 81 4.37 26.96 3.44
CA SER A 81 4.20 28.17 2.62
C SER A 81 4.60 29.46 3.34
N ASN A 82 4.33 29.55 4.64
CA ASN A 82 4.63 30.73 5.43
C ASN A 82 6.12 30.84 5.82
N LEU A 83 6.92 29.81 5.55
CA LEU A 83 8.38 29.84 5.74
C LEU A 83 9.11 30.51 4.57
N LEU A 84 8.46 30.61 3.39
CA LEU A 84 9.04 31.20 2.20
C LEU A 84 8.80 32.73 2.17
N PRO A 85 9.85 33.56 2.16
CA PRO A 85 9.69 35.02 2.05
C PRO A 85 8.94 35.42 0.77
N ASN A 86 8.14 36.48 0.86
CA ASN A 86 7.32 37.02 -0.24
C ASN A 86 6.26 36.06 -0.82
N HIS A 87 6.00 34.92 -0.19
CA HIS A 87 4.86 34.07 -0.52
C HIS A 87 3.57 34.62 0.10
N VAL A 88 2.43 34.43 -0.58
CA VAL A 88 1.12 34.78 0.00
C VAL A 88 0.88 33.94 1.26
N LYS A 89 0.40 34.58 2.33
CA LYS A 89 0.24 33.89 3.61
C LYS A 89 -0.89 32.86 3.53
N VAL A 90 -0.59 31.62 3.88
CA VAL A 90 -1.62 30.60 4.16
C VAL A 90 -2.18 30.91 5.54
N LEU A 91 -3.49 31.17 5.60
CA LEU A 91 -4.16 31.59 6.84
C LEU A 91 -4.62 30.40 7.68
N ASP A 92 -5.13 29.37 7.01
CA ASP A 92 -5.50 28.08 7.61
C ASP A 92 -5.66 27.04 6.50
N ALA A 93 -5.74 25.76 6.88
CA ALA A 93 -6.24 24.68 6.04
C ALA A 93 -7.13 23.74 6.86
N GLY A 94 -7.97 22.96 6.18
CA GLY A 94 -8.97 22.15 6.85
C GLY A 94 -9.49 20.99 6.03
N SER A 95 -10.45 20.29 6.60
CA SER A 95 -11.16 19.18 5.95
C SER A 95 -12.66 19.44 5.92
N VAL A 96 -13.31 18.96 4.87
CA VAL A 96 -14.78 18.90 4.79
C VAL A 96 -15.22 17.59 5.43
N GLN A 97 -16.09 17.67 6.42
CA GLN A 97 -16.61 16.53 7.17
C GLN A 97 -17.75 15.84 6.41
N GLN A 98 -18.17 14.66 6.88
CA GLN A 98 -19.30 13.91 6.27
C GLN A 98 -20.63 14.67 6.30
N ASN A 99 -20.82 15.58 7.25
CA ASN A 99 -21.98 16.45 7.36
C ASN A 99 -21.76 17.82 6.70
N ASP A 100 -20.81 17.92 5.76
CA ASP A 100 -20.41 19.13 5.03
C ASP A 100 -19.77 20.24 5.87
N SER A 101 -19.69 20.09 7.20
CA SER A 101 -19.02 21.07 8.05
C SER A 101 -17.52 21.16 7.78
N LEU A 102 -16.93 22.33 8.00
CA LEU A 102 -15.50 22.54 7.82
C LEU A 102 -14.75 22.47 9.15
N LEU A 103 -13.67 21.69 9.19
CA LEU A 103 -12.82 21.52 10.37
C LEU A 103 -11.40 22.03 10.11
N SER A 104 -10.93 22.93 10.97
CA SER A 104 -9.59 23.53 10.91
C SER A 104 -8.52 22.54 11.37
N LEU A 105 -7.37 22.52 10.68
CA LEU A 105 -6.14 21.88 11.14
C LEU A 105 -5.28 22.83 11.99
N GLY A 106 -5.50 24.14 11.90
CA GLY A 106 -4.83 25.15 12.70
C GLY A 106 -3.35 25.26 12.40
N LYS A 107 -2.50 25.04 13.43
CA LYS A 107 -1.03 25.16 13.33
C LYS A 107 -0.37 23.87 13.80
N PRO A 108 -0.53 22.76 13.05
CA PRO A 108 0.02 21.49 13.45
C PRO A 108 1.55 21.55 13.44
N LYS A 109 2.17 20.94 14.46
CA LYS A 109 3.60 20.65 14.46
C LYS A 109 3.87 19.21 14.00
N GLU A 110 3.00 18.29 14.39
CA GLU A 110 3.09 16.86 14.11
C GLU A 110 1.68 16.24 14.11
N PHE A 111 1.53 15.09 13.45
CA PHE A 111 0.28 14.33 13.38
C PHE A 111 0.41 12.99 14.12
N PHE A 112 -0.69 12.51 14.71
CA PHE A 112 -0.73 11.22 15.38
C PHE A 112 -2.07 10.53 15.13
N ILE A 113 -2.07 9.19 15.27
CA ILE A 113 -3.27 8.36 15.21
C ILE A 113 -3.36 7.52 16.48
N ILE A 114 -4.58 7.28 16.97
CA ILE A 114 -4.88 6.35 18.07
C ILE A 114 -5.80 5.28 17.50
N MET A 115 -5.49 4.02 17.78
CA MET A 115 -6.21 2.85 17.25
C MET A 115 -6.63 1.94 18.40
N GLU A 116 -7.67 1.12 18.15
CA GLU A 116 -8.04 0.03 19.04
C GLU A 116 -6.94 -1.04 19.08
N GLU A 117 -6.83 -1.76 20.20
CA GLU A 117 -5.86 -2.84 20.36
C GLU A 117 -6.29 -4.10 19.58
N GLY A 118 -5.39 -4.65 18.75
CA GLY A 118 -5.57 -5.95 18.12
C GLY A 118 -5.42 -7.11 19.12
N LYS A 119 -6.20 -8.18 18.95
CA LYS A 119 -6.14 -9.40 19.78
C LYS A 119 -5.76 -10.61 18.93
N GLY A 120 -5.12 -11.61 19.56
CA GLY A 120 -4.70 -12.85 18.92
C GLY A 120 -3.17 -12.98 18.77
N GLU A 121 -2.75 -13.97 17.99
CA GLU A 121 -1.34 -14.25 17.68
C GLU A 121 -1.07 -14.06 16.18
N GLU A 122 0.12 -13.59 15.84
CA GLU A 122 0.57 -13.40 14.45
C GLU A 122 0.72 -14.72 13.70
N TYR A 123 0.38 -14.74 12.41
CA TYR A 123 0.45 -15.93 11.56
C TYR A 123 1.90 -16.41 11.33
N TRP A 124 2.90 -15.61 11.69
CA TRP A 124 4.28 -16.10 11.78
C TRP A 124 4.41 -17.30 12.72
N VAL A 125 3.69 -17.31 13.85
CA VAL A 125 3.73 -18.41 14.82
C VAL A 125 3.28 -19.72 14.16
N ASP A 126 2.24 -19.68 13.34
CA ASP A 126 1.79 -20.82 12.56
C ASP A 126 2.87 -21.30 11.58
N LEU A 127 3.47 -20.38 10.81
CA LEU A 127 4.53 -20.73 9.85
C LEU A 127 5.77 -21.33 10.52
N ASP A 128 6.15 -20.81 11.69
CA ASP A 128 7.27 -21.32 12.49
C ASP A 128 6.99 -22.74 12.99
N ASN A 129 5.75 -23.00 13.43
CA ASN A 129 5.29 -24.32 13.86
C ASN A 129 5.26 -25.32 12.69
N ILE A 130 4.79 -24.90 11.52
CA ILE A 130 4.80 -25.72 10.30
C ILE A 130 6.25 -26.05 9.90
N MET A 131 7.13 -25.05 9.87
CA MET A 131 8.56 -25.26 9.61
C MET A 131 9.14 -26.26 10.62
N LYS A 132 8.83 -26.10 11.90
CA LYS A 132 9.38 -26.93 12.97
C LYS A 132 8.92 -28.38 12.95
N ASN A 133 7.68 -28.62 12.59
CA ASN A 133 7.09 -29.95 12.56
C ASN A 133 7.25 -30.64 11.21
N GLU A 134 7.67 -29.91 10.17
CA GLU A 134 7.83 -30.36 8.78
C GLU A 134 6.57 -31.00 8.18
N LYS A 135 5.40 -30.66 8.73
CA LYS A 135 4.10 -31.22 8.33
C LYS A 135 3.00 -30.23 8.62
N LEU A 136 1.91 -30.36 7.86
CA LEU A 136 0.67 -29.65 8.11
C LEU A 136 -0.22 -30.45 9.07
N ASN A 137 -0.97 -29.72 9.88
CA ASN A 137 -2.10 -30.22 10.63
C ASN A 137 -3.42 -29.63 10.08
N LYS A 138 -4.54 -30.05 10.67
CA LYS A 138 -5.87 -29.63 10.24
C LYS A 138 -6.15 -28.14 10.46
N GLU A 139 -5.62 -27.57 11.52
CA GLU A 139 -5.76 -26.15 11.85
C GLU A 139 -5.01 -25.27 10.84
N ASP A 140 -3.80 -25.66 10.43
CA ASP A 140 -3.03 -24.95 9.40
C ASP A 140 -3.83 -24.84 8.09
N GLU A 141 -4.44 -25.96 7.66
CA GLU A 141 -5.28 -25.99 6.46
C GLU A 141 -6.54 -25.12 6.60
N ASP A 142 -7.13 -25.08 7.79
CA ASP A 142 -8.37 -24.35 8.04
C ASP A 142 -8.09 -22.83 8.13
N LYS A 143 -6.98 -22.42 8.74
CA LYS A 143 -6.50 -21.02 8.72
C LYS A 143 -6.20 -20.55 7.30
N ILE A 144 -5.53 -21.36 6.46
CA ILE A 144 -5.32 -21.02 5.03
C ILE A 144 -6.64 -20.79 4.29
N LYS A 145 -7.67 -21.62 4.56
CA LYS A 145 -8.98 -21.42 3.93
C LYS A 145 -9.64 -20.13 4.39
N ILE A 146 -9.52 -19.77 5.67
CA ILE A 146 -10.02 -18.50 6.20
C ILE A 146 -9.33 -17.32 5.53
N ILE A 147 -8.00 -17.36 5.40
CA ILE A 147 -7.19 -16.32 4.73
C ILE A 147 -7.61 -16.18 3.26
N ALA A 148 -7.72 -17.30 2.54
CA ALA A 148 -8.15 -17.31 1.13
C ALA A 148 -9.58 -16.79 0.96
N ASP A 149 -10.51 -17.21 1.83
CA ASP A 149 -11.89 -16.75 1.81
C ASP A 149 -11.97 -15.25 2.09
N TYR A 150 -11.23 -14.74 3.08
CA TYR A 150 -11.16 -13.32 3.40
C TYR A 150 -10.67 -12.48 2.22
N LEU A 151 -9.53 -12.83 1.63
CA LEU A 151 -9.01 -12.12 0.45
C LEU A 151 -9.97 -12.20 -0.72
N SER A 152 -10.55 -13.37 -1.00
CA SER A 152 -11.51 -13.52 -2.10
C SER A 152 -12.74 -12.63 -1.90
N SER A 153 -13.19 -12.44 -0.65
CA SER A 153 -14.32 -11.59 -0.29
C SER A 153 -14.00 -10.11 -0.52
N ILE A 154 -12.89 -9.60 0.02
CA ILE A 154 -12.54 -8.17 -0.14
C ILE A 154 -12.21 -7.85 -1.61
N HIS A 155 -11.51 -8.74 -2.32
CA HIS A 155 -11.18 -8.56 -3.74
C HIS A 155 -12.39 -8.70 -4.67
N SER A 156 -13.56 -9.12 -4.15
CA SER A 156 -14.81 -9.13 -4.91
C SER A 156 -15.51 -7.76 -4.89
N VAL A 157 -15.12 -6.86 -3.97
CA VAL A 157 -15.62 -5.48 -3.93
C VAL A 157 -14.86 -4.64 -4.94
N LYS A 158 -15.51 -4.38 -6.09
CA LYS A 158 -14.94 -3.59 -7.19
C LYS A 158 -14.96 -2.10 -6.89
N TYR A 159 -13.99 -1.39 -7.47
CA TYR A 159 -14.03 0.07 -7.53
C TYR A 159 -14.98 0.53 -8.63
N ASP A 160 -15.91 1.43 -8.32
CA ASP A 160 -16.97 1.93 -9.21
C ASP A 160 -16.87 3.42 -9.52
N GLY A 161 -15.80 4.09 -9.07
CA GLY A 161 -15.63 5.53 -9.28
C GLY A 161 -15.14 5.90 -10.68
N ASP A 162 -15.60 7.05 -11.17
CA ASP A 162 -15.29 7.60 -12.51
C ASP A 162 -13.81 7.98 -12.74
N ASN A 163 -12.93 7.80 -11.75
CA ASN A 163 -11.49 8.04 -11.86
C ASN A 163 -10.68 6.73 -11.89
N SER A 164 -11.32 5.57 -12.05
CA SER A 164 -10.69 4.24 -11.98
C SER A 164 -9.42 4.12 -12.84
N GLU A 165 -9.43 4.70 -14.04
CA GLU A 165 -8.25 4.69 -14.93
C GLU A 165 -7.05 5.42 -14.33
N TYR A 166 -7.28 6.60 -13.75
CA TYR A 166 -6.23 7.38 -13.10
C TYR A 166 -5.73 6.68 -11.86
N LEU A 167 -6.66 6.11 -11.07
CA LEU A 167 -6.35 5.44 -9.83
C LEU A 167 -5.50 4.18 -10.06
N TYR A 168 -5.84 3.34 -11.03
CA TYR A 168 -5.04 2.15 -11.32
C TYR A 168 -3.65 2.51 -11.86
N LYS A 169 -3.57 3.50 -12.76
CA LYS A 169 -2.28 4.02 -13.25
C LYS A 169 -1.41 4.53 -12.10
N ARG A 170 -2.01 5.20 -11.12
CA ARG A 170 -1.35 5.60 -9.87
C ARG A 170 -0.87 4.38 -9.10
N VAL A 171 -1.73 3.43 -8.74
CA VAL A 171 -1.37 2.25 -7.94
C VAL A 171 -0.17 1.52 -8.54
N VAL A 172 -0.18 1.21 -9.84
CA VAL A 172 0.92 0.48 -10.48
C VAL A 172 2.20 1.34 -10.58
N ARG A 173 2.08 2.64 -10.87
CA ARG A 173 3.23 3.57 -10.90
C ARG A 173 3.93 3.57 -9.55
N ASP A 174 3.16 3.65 -8.48
CA ASP A 174 3.68 3.71 -7.12
C ASP A 174 4.28 2.40 -6.68
N PHE A 175 3.68 1.30 -7.09
CA PHE A 175 4.23 -0.02 -6.84
C PHE A 175 5.70 -0.13 -7.27
N VAL A 176 6.06 0.54 -8.37
CA VAL A 176 7.45 0.65 -8.82
C VAL A 176 8.20 1.80 -8.12
N GLY A 177 7.62 3.01 -8.10
CA GLY A 177 8.38 4.23 -7.79
C GLY A 177 8.20 4.85 -6.40
N HIS A 178 7.29 4.34 -5.57
CA HIS A 178 7.00 4.96 -4.27
C HIS A 178 8.07 4.64 -3.23
N GLY A 179 8.33 5.58 -2.31
CA GLY A 179 9.31 5.44 -1.23
C GLY A 179 8.98 4.38 -0.18
N GLU A 180 7.78 3.82 -0.22
CA GLU A 180 7.32 2.72 0.66
C GLU A 180 7.19 1.39 -0.10
N LEU A 181 7.53 1.39 -1.40
CA LEU A 181 7.38 0.27 -2.32
C LEU A 181 8.72 0.00 -3.01
N THR A 182 8.77 -0.45 -4.26
CA THR A 182 9.99 -1.05 -4.85
C THR A 182 11.24 -0.17 -4.75
N MET A 183 11.21 1.05 -5.29
CA MET A 183 12.38 1.94 -5.24
C MET A 183 12.77 2.30 -3.80
N GLY A 184 11.81 2.63 -2.94
CA GLY A 184 12.13 2.98 -1.56
C GLY A 184 12.66 1.82 -0.72
N VAL A 185 12.14 0.61 -0.93
CA VAL A 185 12.70 -0.60 -0.31
C VAL A 185 14.14 -0.81 -0.78
N ILE A 186 14.41 -0.66 -2.08
CA ILE A 186 15.77 -0.76 -2.63
C ILE A 186 16.70 0.32 -2.07
N ASP A 187 16.24 1.56 -1.87
CA ASP A 187 17.04 2.65 -1.28
C ASP A 187 17.54 2.31 0.14
N THR A 188 16.90 1.36 0.82
CA THR A 188 17.28 0.90 2.16
C THR A 188 18.12 -0.39 2.19
N PHE A 189 18.46 -0.96 1.02
CA PHE A 189 19.40 -2.08 0.94
C PHE A 189 20.82 -1.61 1.31
N PRO A 190 21.56 -2.36 2.13
CA PRO A 190 22.98 -2.10 2.36
C PRO A 190 23.82 -2.16 1.07
N ASP A 191 24.83 -1.29 0.95
CA ASP A 191 25.69 -1.19 -0.24
C ASP A 191 26.48 -2.47 -0.58
N ARG A 192 26.72 -3.34 0.42
CA ARG A 192 27.54 -4.55 0.27
C ARG A 192 26.79 -5.75 0.80
N LEU A 193 26.34 -6.60 -0.12
CA LEU A 193 25.66 -7.86 0.16
C LEU A 193 26.26 -8.97 -0.68
N ASP A 194 26.40 -10.16 -0.11
CA ASP A 194 27.02 -11.29 -0.79
C ASP A 194 26.08 -11.97 -1.80
N PHE A 195 24.76 -11.78 -1.65
CA PHE A 195 23.74 -12.43 -2.49
C PHE A 195 23.22 -11.58 -3.66
N VAL A 196 23.44 -10.25 -3.63
CA VAL A 196 22.96 -9.32 -4.67
C VAL A 196 23.88 -8.13 -4.83
N LYS A 197 24.10 -7.71 -6.09
CA LYS A 197 24.83 -6.48 -6.41
C LYS A 197 23.87 -5.33 -6.69
N SER A 198 24.29 -4.10 -6.43
CA SER A 198 23.48 -2.90 -6.70
C SER A 198 23.04 -2.80 -8.16
N GLU A 199 23.87 -3.22 -9.11
CA GLU A 199 23.50 -3.24 -10.53
C GLU A 199 22.35 -4.21 -10.80
N GLU A 200 22.28 -5.35 -10.11
CA GLU A 200 21.19 -6.31 -10.26
C GLU A 200 19.87 -5.73 -9.73
N LEU A 201 19.89 -4.96 -8.64
CA LEU A 201 18.70 -4.27 -8.13
C LEU A 201 18.18 -3.23 -9.14
N VAL A 202 19.10 -2.48 -9.78
CA VAL A 202 18.73 -1.54 -10.85
C VAL A 202 18.14 -2.25 -12.06
N GLU A 203 18.70 -3.39 -12.48
CA GLU A 203 18.13 -4.19 -13.58
C GLU A 203 16.73 -4.72 -13.27
N ILE A 204 16.48 -5.13 -12.02
CA ILE A 204 15.13 -5.50 -11.56
C ILE A 204 14.17 -4.33 -11.71
N VAL A 205 14.54 -3.13 -11.26
CA VAL A 205 13.70 -1.93 -11.40
C VAL A 205 13.40 -1.61 -12.87
N LYS A 206 14.40 -1.70 -13.76
CA LYS A 206 14.20 -1.50 -15.21
C LYS A 206 13.13 -2.44 -15.77
N LYS A 207 13.22 -3.74 -15.46
CA LYS A 207 12.21 -4.73 -15.85
C LYS A 207 10.83 -4.41 -15.24
N MET A 208 10.78 -3.95 -13.99
CA MET A 208 9.52 -3.55 -13.35
C MET A 208 8.89 -2.31 -14.01
N VAL A 209 9.69 -1.39 -14.57
CA VAL A 209 9.17 -0.26 -15.38
C VAL A 209 8.54 -0.76 -16.69
N GLU A 210 9.13 -1.76 -17.35
CA GLU A 210 8.52 -2.38 -18.52
C GLU A 210 7.17 -3.03 -18.17
N TRP A 211 7.11 -3.73 -17.04
CA TRP A 211 5.88 -4.30 -16.49
C TRP A 211 4.82 -3.25 -16.15
N TRP A 212 5.21 -2.13 -15.54
CA TRP A 212 4.31 -0.99 -15.35
C TRP A 212 3.70 -0.55 -16.69
N GLY A 213 4.53 -0.44 -17.73
CA GLY A 213 4.07 -0.11 -19.09
C GLY A 213 3.04 -1.10 -19.63
N LYS A 214 3.25 -2.40 -19.41
CA LYS A 214 2.39 -3.50 -19.83
C LYS A 214 1.03 -3.50 -19.14
N ILE A 215 0.99 -3.23 -17.83
CA ILE A 215 -0.25 -3.44 -17.05
C ILE A 215 -1.03 -2.17 -16.72
N LYS A 216 -0.44 -0.96 -16.81
CA LYS A 216 -1.03 0.32 -16.32
C LYS A 216 -2.45 0.66 -16.79
N ASN A 217 -2.99 0.01 -17.82
CA ASN A 217 -4.34 0.24 -18.33
C ASN A 217 -5.37 -0.80 -17.85
N LYS A 218 -5.00 -1.77 -17.00
CA LYS A 218 -5.90 -2.82 -16.48
C LYS A 218 -6.79 -2.34 -15.31
N HIS A 219 -7.42 -1.17 -15.44
CA HIS A 219 -8.18 -0.54 -14.36
C HIS A 219 -9.41 -1.33 -13.89
N HIS A 220 -9.93 -2.27 -14.71
CA HIS A 220 -10.99 -3.23 -14.33
C HIS A 220 -10.58 -4.17 -13.19
N ARG A 221 -9.27 -4.24 -12.90
CA ARG A 221 -8.71 -5.01 -11.79
C ARG A 221 -8.82 -4.31 -10.44
N LEU A 222 -9.12 -3.01 -10.39
CA LEU A 222 -9.27 -2.28 -9.12
C LEU A 222 -10.34 -2.90 -8.23
N THR A 223 -9.90 -3.32 -7.05
CA THR A 223 -10.75 -3.89 -6.00
C THR A 223 -10.29 -3.38 -4.65
N VAL A 224 -11.10 -3.55 -3.61
CA VAL A 224 -10.66 -3.34 -2.23
C VAL A 224 -9.54 -4.32 -1.91
N ILE A 225 -8.39 -3.80 -1.47
CA ILE A 225 -7.24 -4.58 -0.98
C ILE A 225 -6.89 -4.17 0.46
N HIS A 226 -6.10 -5.00 1.11
CA HIS A 226 -5.37 -4.66 2.32
C HIS A 226 -4.14 -3.80 2.01
N GLY A 227 -3.33 -4.20 1.03
CA GLY A 227 -2.14 -3.47 0.56
C GLY A 227 -0.83 -3.80 1.29
N ASP A 228 -0.89 -4.64 2.33
CA ASP A 228 0.30 -5.16 3.02
C ASP A 228 0.02 -6.46 3.79
N PHE A 229 -0.56 -7.44 3.09
CA PHE A 229 -1.12 -8.64 3.69
C PHE A 229 -0.08 -9.76 3.93
N TYR A 230 1.00 -9.44 4.67
CA TYR A 230 2.03 -10.41 5.07
C TYR A 230 1.71 -11.02 6.44
N PRO A 231 2.35 -12.14 6.85
CA PRO A 231 1.97 -12.87 8.06
C PRO A 231 2.00 -12.08 9.38
N GLY A 232 2.78 -11.00 9.48
CA GLY A 232 2.78 -10.14 10.68
C GLY A 232 1.51 -9.31 10.86
N ASN A 233 0.80 -9.03 9.76
CA ASN A 233 -0.47 -8.29 9.74
C ASN A 233 -1.70 -9.22 9.76
N ILE A 234 -1.48 -10.53 9.82
CA ILE A 234 -2.53 -11.55 9.85
C ILE A 234 -2.48 -12.19 11.22
N TRP A 235 -3.49 -11.94 12.04
CA TRP A 235 -3.59 -12.48 13.39
C TRP A 235 -4.78 -13.41 13.53
N PHE A 236 -4.67 -14.37 14.44
CA PHE A 236 -5.75 -15.25 14.82
C PHE A 236 -6.00 -15.17 16.32
N ASP A 237 -7.21 -14.78 16.69
CA ASP A 237 -7.77 -14.99 18.03
C ASP A 237 -8.61 -16.26 17.97
N ASP A 238 -8.00 -17.40 18.28
CA ASP A 238 -8.49 -18.76 17.96
C ASP A 238 -8.77 -18.92 16.45
N LYS A 239 -10.03 -18.92 16.03
CA LYS A 239 -10.43 -19.02 14.61
C LYS A 239 -10.87 -17.69 14.00
N LYS A 240 -10.84 -16.61 14.77
CA LYS A 240 -11.23 -15.29 14.30
C LYS A 240 -10.02 -14.59 13.69
N LEU A 241 -10.09 -14.34 12.39
CA LEU A 241 -9.12 -13.53 11.68
C LEU A 241 -9.19 -12.07 12.16
N VAL A 242 -8.04 -11.52 12.53
CA VAL A 242 -7.81 -10.10 12.82
C VAL A 242 -6.73 -9.61 11.86
N VAL A 243 -6.98 -8.47 11.20
CA VAL A 243 -6.04 -7.89 10.24
C VAL A 243 -5.57 -6.53 10.74
N LEU A 244 -4.27 -6.27 10.61
CA LEU A 244 -3.62 -5.07 11.15
C LEU A 244 -2.94 -4.28 10.05
N ASP A 245 -2.65 -3.01 10.34
CA ASP A 245 -1.79 -2.15 9.52
C ASP A 245 -2.18 -2.08 8.03
N ARG A 246 -3.36 -1.50 7.80
CA ARG A 246 -3.81 -1.13 6.47
C ARG A 246 -3.30 0.27 6.09
N SER A 247 -1.99 0.46 6.08
CA SER A 247 -1.33 1.75 5.87
C SER A 247 -1.16 2.14 4.40
N ARG A 248 -1.39 1.22 3.45
CA ARG A 248 -1.27 1.48 2.00
C ARG A 248 -2.63 1.72 1.33
N PHE A 249 -2.65 1.64 0.00
CA PHE A 249 -3.80 1.96 -0.86
C PHE A 249 -5.04 1.12 -0.50
N ARG A 250 -6.20 1.78 -0.36
CA ARG A 250 -7.50 1.09 -0.16
C ARG A 250 -7.89 0.23 -1.36
N TYR A 251 -7.63 0.72 -2.56
CA TYR A 251 -7.93 0.05 -3.81
C TYR A 251 -6.65 -0.26 -4.57
N GLY A 252 -6.59 -1.45 -5.16
CA GLY A 252 -5.46 -1.87 -5.96
C GLY A 252 -5.71 -3.18 -6.69
N ASP A 253 -4.63 -3.80 -7.15
CA ASP A 253 -4.70 -5.08 -7.82
C ASP A 253 -4.76 -6.22 -6.77
N PRO A 254 -5.72 -7.16 -6.85
CA PRO A 254 -5.76 -8.36 -6.03
C PRO A 254 -4.45 -9.17 -6.00
N ALA A 255 -3.63 -9.04 -7.04
CA ALA A 255 -2.31 -9.66 -7.09
C ALA A 255 -1.37 -9.14 -5.98
N ASP A 256 -1.57 -7.92 -5.48
CA ASP A 256 -0.73 -7.37 -4.42
C ASP A 256 -0.84 -8.17 -3.12
N ASP A 257 -2.05 -8.31 -2.56
CA ASP A 257 -2.26 -9.06 -1.32
C ASP A 257 -1.96 -10.55 -1.48
N THR A 258 -2.37 -11.14 -2.61
CA THR A 258 -2.18 -12.58 -2.84
C THR A 258 -0.70 -12.94 -2.99
N THR A 259 0.09 -12.14 -3.71
CA THR A 259 1.54 -12.37 -3.80
C THR A 259 2.25 -11.97 -2.52
N CYS A 260 1.76 -10.96 -1.78
CA CYS A 260 2.29 -10.62 -0.45
C CYS A 260 2.27 -11.82 0.49
N PHE A 261 1.10 -12.46 0.61
CA PHE A 261 0.95 -13.63 1.45
C PHE A 261 1.74 -14.83 0.92
N THR A 262 1.55 -15.18 -0.37
CA THR A 262 2.12 -16.42 -0.92
C THR A 262 3.63 -16.37 -1.11
N MET A 263 4.23 -15.20 -1.34
CA MET A 263 5.68 -15.05 -1.41
C MET A 263 6.34 -15.39 -0.07
N ASN A 264 5.67 -15.12 1.06
CA ASN A 264 6.17 -15.53 2.37
C ASN A 264 6.18 -17.05 2.55
N LEU A 265 5.22 -17.78 1.97
CA LEU A 265 5.24 -19.25 1.95
C LEU A 265 6.42 -19.79 1.11
N ILE A 266 6.69 -19.15 -0.04
CA ILE A 266 7.84 -19.48 -0.88
C ILE A 266 9.14 -19.20 -0.13
N ASN A 267 9.26 -18.02 0.48
CA ASN A 267 10.45 -17.60 1.20
C ASN A 267 10.74 -18.52 2.40
N TYR A 268 9.72 -18.86 3.20
CA TYR A 268 9.87 -19.83 4.30
C TYR A 268 10.44 -21.16 3.79
N SER A 269 9.87 -21.72 2.72
CA SER A 269 10.38 -22.97 2.15
C SER A 269 11.84 -22.84 1.69
N VAL A 270 12.17 -21.79 0.94
CA VAL A 270 13.52 -21.61 0.37
C VAL A 270 14.54 -21.39 1.48
N MET A 271 14.22 -20.60 2.51
CA MET A 271 15.12 -20.37 3.64
C MET A 271 15.32 -21.61 4.51
N SER A 272 14.29 -22.46 4.67
CA SER A 272 14.38 -23.70 5.45
C SER A 272 15.01 -24.87 4.69
N TYR A 273 14.81 -24.94 3.37
CA TYR A 273 15.09 -26.15 2.60
C TYR A 273 15.95 -25.94 1.36
N GLY A 274 16.25 -24.69 0.99
CA GLY A 274 16.99 -24.34 -0.23
C GLY A 274 16.19 -24.48 -1.53
N GLU A 275 14.91 -24.87 -1.45
CA GLU A 275 13.98 -25.05 -2.58
C GLU A 275 12.52 -24.86 -2.12
N PHE A 276 11.60 -24.73 -3.07
CA PHE A 276 10.16 -24.70 -2.80
C PHE A 276 9.57 -26.12 -2.76
N LYS A 277 9.20 -26.59 -1.57
CA LYS A 277 8.71 -27.96 -1.33
C LYS A 277 7.66 -28.02 -0.23
N ASP A 278 7.17 -29.23 0.03
CA ASP A 278 6.27 -29.50 1.15
C ASP A 278 6.96 -29.19 2.51
N PRO A 279 6.23 -28.70 3.52
CA PRO A 279 4.77 -28.52 3.55
C PRO A 279 4.23 -27.21 2.94
N PHE A 280 5.08 -26.22 2.68
CA PHE A 280 4.65 -24.90 2.21
C PHE A 280 4.04 -24.92 0.80
N LYS A 281 4.52 -25.82 -0.06
CA LYS A 281 3.92 -26.05 -1.38
C LYS A 281 2.43 -26.42 -1.29
N LYS A 282 2.07 -27.34 -0.40
CA LYS A 282 0.67 -27.71 -0.16
C LYS A 282 -0.18 -26.54 0.34
N LEU A 283 0.36 -25.68 1.20
CA LEU A 283 -0.37 -24.49 1.67
C LEU A 283 -0.64 -23.51 0.53
N LEU A 284 0.36 -23.26 -0.33
CA LEU A 284 0.21 -22.38 -1.48
C LEU A 284 -0.82 -22.92 -2.49
N GLU A 285 -0.76 -24.23 -2.79
CA GLU A 285 -1.72 -24.89 -3.68
C GLU A 285 -3.14 -24.85 -3.10
N LEU A 286 -3.29 -25.11 -1.80
CA LEU A 286 -4.57 -25.01 -1.09
C LEU A 286 -5.12 -23.57 -1.10
N PHE A 287 -4.26 -22.59 -0.84
CA PHE A 287 -4.64 -21.17 -0.86
C PHE A 287 -5.19 -20.77 -2.23
N PHE A 288 -4.43 -20.99 -3.32
CA PHE A 288 -4.87 -20.60 -4.66
C PHE A 288 -6.10 -21.40 -5.11
N SER A 289 -6.15 -22.70 -4.82
CA SER A 289 -7.34 -23.52 -5.12
C SER A 289 -8.58 -22.95 -4.41
N ARG A 290 -8.50 -22.68 -3.11
CA ARG A 290 -9.61 -22.11 -2.35
C ARG A 290 -10.01 -20.73 -2.84
N TYR A 291 -9.03 -19.87 -3.08
CA TYR A 291 -9.23 -18.50 -3.55
C TYR A 291 -9.95 -18.48 -4.91
N PHE A 292 -9.47 -19.24 -5.90
CA PHE A 292 -10.08 -19.24 -7.24
C PHE A 292 -11.43 -19.96 -7.29
N ASN A 293 -11.67 -20.93 -6.41
CA ASN A 293 -13.00 -21.53 -6.24
C ASN A 293 -14.03 -20.52 -5.73
N LYS A 294 -13.60 -19.50 -4.97
CA LYS A 294 -14.48 -18.42 -4.47
C LYS A 294 -14.57 -17.23 -5.40
N ARG A 295 -13.50 -16.94 -6.15
CA ARG A 295 -13.38 -15.79 -7.04
C ARG A 295 -12.62 -16.15 -8.31
N ASN A 296 -13.31 -16.16 -9.45
CA ASN A 296 -12.70 -16.42 -10.74
C ASN A 296 -11.89 -15.19 -11.22
N ASP A 297 -10.56 -15.26 -11.22
CA ASP A 297 -9.66 -14.19 -11.67
C ASP A 297 -8.37 -14.77 -12.31
N PRO A 298 -8.47 -15.43 -13.47
CA PRO A 298 -7.30 -16.06 -14.10
C PRO A 298 -6.24 -15.03 -14.54
N GLU A 299 -6.64 -13.78 -14.81
CA GLU A 299 -5.75 -12.68 -15.17
C GLU A 299 -4.80 -12.29 -14.01
N MET A 300 -5.11 -12.67 -12.77
CA MET A 300 -4.19 -12.46 -11.63
C MET A 300 -2.78 -12.96 -11.93
N PHE A 301 -2.65 -14.13 -12.54
CA PHE A 301 -1.33 -14.69 -12.86
C PHE A 301 -0.61 -13.91 -13.97
N GLU A 302 -1.31 -13.22 -14.85
CA GLU A 302 -0.71 -12.40 -15.92
C GLU A 302 -0.10 -11.10 -15.39
N VAL A 303 -0.54 -10.62 -14.22
CA VAL A 303 -0.01 -9.39 -13.60
C VAL A 303 0.89 -9.66 -12.39
N SER A 304 0.77 -10.85 -11.78
CA SER A 304 1.51 -11.27 -10.58
C SER A 304 3.04 -11.15 -10.68
N PRO A 305 3.71 -11.28 -11.84
CA PRO A 305 5.16 -11.09 -11.92
C PRO A 305 5.67 -9.77 -11.32
N LEU A 306 4.98 -8.66 -11.59
CA LEU A 306 5.34 -7.35 -11.01
C LEU A 306 5.25 -7.38 -9.47
N PHE A 307 4.16 -7.96 -8.94
CA PHE A 307 3.88 -7.99 -7.51
C PHE A 307 4.80 -8.94 -6.76
N TYR A 308 5.03 -10.14 -7.30
CA TYR A 308 6.00 -11.09 -6.77
C TYR A 308 7.41 -10.53 -6.73
N ALA A 309 7.85 -9.79 -7.76
CA ALA A 309 9.18 -9.20 -7.77
C ALA A 309 9.40 -8.25 -6.58
N PHE A 310 8.45 -7.36 -6.32
CA PHE A 310 8.49 -6.50 -5.13
C PHE A 310 8.49 -7.31 -3.83
N ARG A 311 7.57 -8.27 -3.69
CA ARG A 311 7.42 -9.06 -2.46
C ARG A 311 8.65 -9.93 -2.19
N ALA A 312 9.31 -10.42 -3.23
CA ALA A 312 10.57 -11.15 -3.13
C ALA A 312 11.71 -10.27 -2.60
N LEU A 313 11.83 -9.02 -3.07
CA LEU A 313 12.80 -8.05 -2.55
C LEU A 313 12.57 -7.74 -1.05
N VAL A 314 11.31 -7.59 -0.64
CA VAL A 314 10.95 -7.41 0.78
C VAL A 314 11.36 -8.62 1.62
N CYS A 315 11.10 -9.84 1.11
CA CYS A 315 11.39 -11.09 1.82
C CYS A 315 12.89 -11.36 2.08
N ILE A 316 13.78 -10.77 1.29
CA ILE A 316 15.24 -10.91 1.47
C ILE A 316 15.89 -9.70 2.14
N HIS A 317 15.10 -8.65 2.40
CA HIS A 317 15.60 -7.37 2.88
C HIS A 317 16.32 -7.53 4.23
N PRO A 318 17.60 -7.13 4.37
CA PRO A 318 18.35 -7.32 5.60
C PRO A 318 17.81 -6.59 6.82
N LEU A 319 17.06 -5.49 6.65
CA LEU A 319 16.42 -4.79 7.77
C LEU A 319 15.16 -5.51 8.28
N PHE A 320 14.35 -6.08 7.38
CA PHE A 320 13.08 -6.72 7.72
C PHE A 320 13.31 -8.17 8.18
N TYR A 321 14.13 -8.92 7.44
CA TYR A 321 14.53 -10.30 7.75
C TYR A 321 15.95 -10.31 8.33
N ASN A 322 16.13 -9.55 9.42
CA ASN A 322 17.40 -9.38 10.10
C ASN A 322 17.73 -10.58 11.02
N SER A 323 18.93 -10.61 11.58
CA SER A 323 19.40 -11.71 12.44
C SER A 323 18.54 -11.93 13.70
N GLU A 324 17.91 -10.89 14.24
CA GLU A 324 17.01 -11.00 15.38
C GLU A 324 15.68 -11.64 14.98
N TRP A 325 15.08 -11.19 13.86
CA TRP A 325 13.88 -11.78 13.28
C TRP A 325 14.11 -13.27 12.98
N LEU A 326 15.21 -13.61 12.29
CA LEU A 326 15.57 -14.99 11.97
C LEU A 326 15.63 -15.88 13.22
N ARG A 327 16.28 -15.38 14.28
CA ARG A 327 16.38 -16.09 15.56
C ARG A 327 15.02 -16.27 16.23
N LYS A 328 14.19 -15.22 16.26
CA LYS A 328 12.84 -15.25 16.83
C LYS A 328 11.98 -16.32 16.14
N HIS A 329 12.07 -16.39 14.81
CA HIS A 329 11.28 -17.30 13.97
C HIS A 329 11.94 -18.67 13.74
N GLY A 330 12.93 -19.04 14.57
CA GLY A 330 13.49 -20.39 14.60
C GLY A 330 14.43 -20.73 13.43
N PHE A 331 14.84 -19.76 12.61
CA PHE A 331 15.85 -19.95 11.57
C PHE A 331 17.25 -19.96 12.18
N ASN A 332 17.69 -21.12 12.68
CA ASN A 332 19.02 -21.34 13.26
C ASN A 332 20.02 -21.91 12.22
N LYS A 333 21.29 -22.07 12.61
CA LYS A 333 22.35 -22.62 11.72
C LYS A 333 22.07 -24.04 11.22
N GLU A 334 21.22 -24.81 11.89
CA GLU A 334 20.84 -26.16 11.47
C GLU A 334 19.73 -26.15 10.42
N ARG A 335 18.91 -25.08 10.39
CA ARG A 335 17.76 -24.92 9.48
C ARG A 335 18.05 -24.05 8.28
N ILE A 336 18.81 -22.99 8.46
CA ILE A 336 19.31 -22.21 7.34
C ILE A 336 20.50 -22.97 6.77
N GLN A 337 20.31 -23.67 5.64
CA GLN A 337 21.44 -24.34 4.96
C GLN A 337 22.52 -23.32 4.61
N ASN A 338 22.13 -22.30 3.85
CA ASN A 338 22.97 -21.17 3.46
C ASN A 338 22.05 -19.96 3.20
N LEU A 339 22.14 -18.94 4.06
CA LEU A 339 21.26 -17.78 4.00
C LEU A 339 21.45 -17.01 2.68
N ASP A 340 22.70 -16.75 2.31
CA ASP A 340 23.01 -15.96 1.13
C ASP A 340 22.68 -16.72 -0.15
N GLU A 341 22.88 -18.05 -0.17
CA GLU A 341 22.41 -18.87 -1.30
C GLU A 341 20.88 -18.85 -1.42
N SER A 342 20.17 -18.92 -0.29
CA SER A 342 18.70 -18.85 -0.27
C SER A 342 18.21 -17.49 -0.76
N LYS A 343 18.80 -16.40 -0.27
CA LYS A 343 18.50 -15.03 -0.75
C LYS A 343 18.87 -14.87 -2.22
N ARG A 344 19.96 -15.47 -2.68
CA ARG A 344 20.35 -15.47 -4.10
C ARG A 344 19.33 -16.18 -4.97
N LYS A 345 18.78 -17.32 -4.52
CA LYS A 345 17.68 -18.01 -5.21
C LYS A 345 16.44 -17.13 -5.33
N ILE A 346 16.12 -16.35 -4.30
CA ILE A 346 15.00 -15.39 -4.37
C ILE A 346 15.31 -14.20 -5.32
N ILE A 347 16.56 -13.76 -5.43
CA ILE A 347 16.98 -12.81 -6.48
C ILE A 347 16.80 -13.41 -7.88
N ASN A 348 17.22 -14.66 -8.08
CA ASN A 348 17.00 -15.36 -9.34
C ASN A 348 15.49 -15.46 -9.66
N PHE A 349 14.66 -15.82 -8.67
CA PHE A 349 13.21 -15.82 -8.80
C PHE A 349 12.68 -14.46 -9.25
N THR A 350 13.14 -13.38 -8.62
CA THR A 350 12.75 -12.01 -8.95
C THR A 350 13.07 -11.65 -10.40
N LYS A 351 14.26 -12.02 -10.89
CA LYS A 351 14.68 -11.75 -12.28
C LYS A 351 13.89 -12.60 -13.27
N ASN A 352 13.82 -13.91 -13.01
CA ASN A 352 13.21 -14.88 -13.91
C ASN A 352 11.70 -14.70 -14.04
N ILE A 353 11.00 -14.37 -12.94
CA ILE A 353 9.56 -14.15 -13.01
C ILE A 353 9.21 -12.90 -13.83
N LEU A 354 10.05 -11.87 -13.79
CA LEU A 354 9.88 -10.66 -14.60
C LEU A 354 10.09 -10.92 -16.11
N ASP A 355 10.72 -12.03 -16.48
CA ASP A 355 10.90 -12.46 -17.89
C ASP A 355 9.76 -13.35 -18.41
N GLU A 356 8.84 -13.79 -17.55
CA GLU A 356 7.72 -14.64 -17.93
C GLU A 356 6.48 -13.83 -18.27
N GLU A 357 5.65 -14.28 -19.21
CA GLU A 357 4.42 -13.55 -19.54
C GLU A 357 3.36 -13.59 -18.42
N LYS A 358 3.40 -14.66 -17.61
CA LYS A 358 2.50 -14.93 -16.48
C LYS A 358 3.19 -15.83 -15.46
N PHE A 359 2.75 -15.75 -14.21
CA PHE A 359 3.17 -16.66 -13.14
C PHE A 359 2.59 -18.07 -13.32
N ASP A 360 3.40 -19.10 -13.11
CA ASP A 360 2.98 -20.49 -13.04
C ASP A 360 3.47 -21.13 -11.72
N ILE A 361 2.51 -21.56 -10.89
CA ILE A 361 2.76 -22.23 -9.62
C ILE A 361 3.69 -23.45 -9.78
N LYS A 362 3.58 -24.17 -10.90
CA LYS A 362 4.37 -25.38 -11.15
C LYS A 362 5.84 -25.08 -11.47
N LYS A 363 6.15 -23.85 -11.88
CA LYS A 363 7.49 -23.40 -12.27
C LYS A 363 8.26 -22.71 -11.14
N ILE A 364 7.71 -22.60 -9.92
CA ILE A 364 8.37 -21.86 -8.82
C ILE A 364 9.83 -22.30 -8.62
N ASN A 365 10.13 -23.61 -8.61
CA ASN A 365 11.51 -24.09 -8.50
C ASN A 365 12.38 -23.73 -9.70
N SER A 366 11.82 -23.69 -10.91
CA SER A 366 12.53 -23.23 -12.10
C SER A 366 12.91 -21.76 -11.99
N TYR A 367 12.04 -20.93 -11.42
CA TYR A 367 12.34 -19.51 -11.20
C TYR A 367 13.49 -19.30 -10.20
N LEU A 368 13.73 -20.21 -9.24
CA LEU A 368 14.82 -20.12 -8.27
C LEU A 368 16.23 -20.40 -8.88
N MET A 369 16.28 -21.00 -10.08
CA MET A 369 17.53 -21.37 -10.74
C MET A 369 18.21 -20.16 -11.40
N SER A 370 19.54 -20.22 -11.55
CA SER A 370 20.38 -19.15 -12.10
C SER A 370 20.17 -18.88 -13.58
#